data_AF-A0A7V9F990-F1
#
_entry.id   AF-A0A7V9F990-F1
#
_cell.length_a   1.000
_cell.length_b   1.000
_cell.length_c   1.000
_cell.angle_alpha   90.00
_cell.angle_beta   90.00
_cell.angle_gamma   90.00
#
_symmetry.space_group_name_H-M   'P 1'
#
loop_
_entity.id
_entity.type
_entity.pdbx_description
1 polymer ?
#
loop_
_entity_poly.entity_id
_entity_poly.type
_entity_poly.pdbx_seq_one_letter_code
_entity_poly.pdbx_strand_id
1 'polypeptide(L)'
;MDDFDREDREQPATVGDEEQETDFDTHLTVPDRQTYAWGWAVASAIVNARYSDSALDALPVIHPEHGWDRFLLTRRVSSDAFAGDSANRFGMILLGGEDAPVITRPSGAPRLALGPLFANDAEQARVQAVALFPSYGLPSDDLGGRWKERRRHYPRIYQAVAELIGENPGMLAAREVAIDTKPVDGVYHPLYLHGVSKLPTVTYDWFLVQWQDRAAFIRTHGQQTIYETDRRGWSTVRKQLAAEPSVEAIKQRIRGWLRIEGEPDKSVD
;
A
#
# COMPACT_ATOMS: atom_id res chain seq x y z
N MET A 1 4.38 -73.00 43.36
CA MET A 1 5.02 -72.72 42.06
C MET A 1 4.24 -71.57 41.46
N ASP A 2 4.46 -70.33 41.90
CA ASP A 2 5.76 -69.65 42.17
C ASP A 2 6.56 -69.53 40.86
N ASP A 3 7.18 -68.41 40.51
CA ASP A 3 7.01 -66.98 40.87
C ASP A 3 7.79 -66.21 39.78
N PHE A 4 8.00 -64.90 39.92
CA PHE A 4 8.79 -64.03 39.04
C PHE A 4 8.16 -63.75 37.64
N ASP A 5 8.17 -62.52 37.12
CA ASP A 5 8.63 -61.27 37.73
C ASP A 5 7.85 -60.05 37.22
N ARG A 6 7.89 -58.97 38.01
CA ARG A 6 7.44 -57.64 37.57
C ARG A 6 8.62 -56.91 36.94
N GLU A 7 8.47 -56.45 35.70
CA GLU A 7 9.19 -55.25 35.25
C GLU A 7 8.22 -54.24 34.63
N ASP A 8 8.01 -53.21 35.44
CA ASP A 8 7.75 -51.81 35.19
C ASP A 8 6.93 -51.26 34.01
N ARG A 9 6.19 -50.22 34.39
CA ARG A 9 5.38 -49.35 33.55
C ARG A 9 6.26 -48.28 32.92
N GLU A 10 6.15 -48.11 31.61
CA GLU A 10 6.16 -46.77 31.04
C GLU A 10 4.84 -46.56 30.29
N GLN A 11 3.97 -45.73 30.88
CA GLN A 11 2.87 -45.11 30.14
C GLN A 11 3.50 -44.04 29.26
N PRO A 12 3.20 -43.96 27.94
CA PRO A 12 3.54 -42.76 27.19
C PRO A 12 2.84 -41.58 27.86
N ALA A 13 3.62 -40.59 28.27
CA ALA A 13 3.14 -39.46 29.03
C ALA A 13 1.97 -38.77 28.32
N THR A 14 0.97 -38.35 29.09
CA THR A 14 0.00 -37.37 28.65
C THR A 14 0.73 -36.08 28.31
N VAL A 15 1.00 -35.84 27.03
CA VAL A 15 1.36 -34.53 26.50
C VAL A 15 0.10 -33.67 26.57
N GLY A 16 -0.16 -33.14 27.76
CA GLY A 16 -0.80 -31.85 27.85
C GLY A 16 0.29 -30.82 27.67
N ASP A 17 0.42 -30.28 26.47
CA ASP A 17 1.12 -29.03 26.20
C ASP A 17 0.21 -28.23 25.26
N GLU A 18 -0.41 -27.22 25.88
CA GLU A 18 -0.74 -25.92 25.32
C GLU A 18 -1.21 -25.89 23.85
N GLU A 19 -2.51 -25.60 23.67
CA GLU A 19 -2.93 -24.86 22.50
C GLU A 19 -2.06 -23.60 22.41
N GLN A 20 -1.07 -23.62 21.52
CA GLN A 20 -0.44 -22.39 21.08
C GLN A 20 -1.53 -21.59 20.37
N GLU A 21 -2.17 -20.70 21.14
CA GLU A 21 -2.59 -19.41 20.63
C GLU A 21 -1.36 -18.84 19.93
N THR A 22 -1.30 -19.10 18.63
CA THR A 22 -0.40 -18.40 17.72
C THR A 22 -0.90 -16.98 17.71
N ASP A 23 -0.36 -16.21 18.65
CA ASP A 23 -0.60 -14.79 18.78
C ASP A 23 -0.18 -14.18 17.44
N PHE A 24 -1.16 -13.93 16.57
CA PHE A 24 -0.97 -13.38 15.23
C PHE A 24 -0.64 -11.88 15.30
N ASP A 25 0.11 -11.50 16.33
CA ASP A 25 0.65 -10.18 16.61
C ASP A 25 1.86 -9.85 15.72
N THR A 26 1.85 -10.39 14.50
CA THR A 26 2.45 -9.74 13.33
C THR A 26 1.71 -8.44 13.02
N HIS A 27 1.82 -7.48 13.95
CA HIS A 27 1.69 -6.08 13.63
C HIS A 27 2.57 -5.80 12.41
N LEU A 28 1.97 -5.28 11.33
CA LEU A 28 2.70 -4.92 10.11
C LEU A 28 3.89 -4.03 10.48
N THR A 29 5.10 -4.54 10.31
CA THR A 29 6.34 -3.84 10.67
C THR A 29 6.52 -2.65 9.74
N VAL A 30 5.97 -1.51 10.14
CA VAL A 30 6.37 -0.23 9.57
C VAL A 30 7.85 -0.03 9.93
N PRO A 31 8.67 0.51 9.03
CA PRO A 31 9.89 1.21 9.39
C PRO A 31 9.60 2.28 10.44
N ASP A 32 10.64 3.03 10.81
CA ASP A 32 10.41 4.30 11.51
C ASP A 32 9.24 5.08 10.85
N ARG A 33 8.27 5.49 11.69
CA ARG A 33 7.02 6.13 11.24
C ARG A 33 7.29 7.40 10.45
N GLN A 34 8.37 8.10 10.76
CA GLN A 34 8.81 9.30 10.04
C GLN A 34 9.27 8.95 8.61
N THR A 35 10.15 7.95 8.46
CA THR A 35 10.61 7.44 7.16
C THR A 35 9.48 6.90 6.30
N TYR A 36 8.51 6.20 6.89
CA TYR A 36 7.29 5.76 6.19
C TYR A 36 6.45 6.94 5.67
N ALA A 37 6.21 7.95 6.51
CA ALA A 37 5.48 9.16 6.11
C ALA A 37 6.24 9.97 5.03
N TRP A 38 7.56 10.09 5.15
CA TRP A 38 8.41 10.69 4.12
C TRP A 38 8.35 9.91 2.80
N GLY A 39 8.37 8.57 2.84
CA GLY A 39 8.17 7.71 1.68
C GLY A 39 6.86 8.00 0.95
N TRP A 40 5.75 8.09 1.69
CA TRP A 40 4.45 8.48 1.15
C TRP A 40 4.43 9.90 0.58
N ALA A 41 5.08 10.86 1.23
CA ALA A 41 5.20 12.23 0.73
C ALA A 41 5.97 12.32 -0.60
N VAL A 42 7.07 11.57 -0.75
CA VAL A 42 7.85 11.47 -1.99
C VAL A 42 7.04 10.80 -3.09
N ALA A 43 6.42 9.66 -2.77
CA ALA A 43 5.58 8.91 -3.68
C ALA A 43 4.43 9.78 -4.22
N SER A 44 3.75 10.52 -3.32
CA SER A 44 2.69 11.47 -3.66
C SER A 44 3.18 12.60 -4.57
N ALA A 45 4.36 13.18 -4.30
CA ALA A 45 4.93 14.22 -5.15
C ALA A 45 5.22 13.71 -6.57
N ILE A 46 5.78 12.50 -6.71
CA ILE A 46 6.04 11.86 -8.01
C ILE A 46 4.72 11.55 -8.75
N VAL A 47 3.74 10.94 -8.08
CA VAL A 47 2.42 10.62 -8.66
C VAL A 47 1.70 11.88 -9.13
N ASN A 48 1.62 12.92 -8.31
CA ASN A 48 0.98 14.18 -8.69
C ASN A 48 1.70 14.87 -9.86
N ALA A 49 3.02 14.79 -9.90
CA ALA A 49 3.81 15.40 -10.97
C ALA A 49 3.77 14.62 -12.29
N ARG A 50 3.55 13.28 -12.28
CA ARG A 50 3.82 12.40 -13.44
C ARG A 50 2.77 11.33 -13.79
N TYR A 51 1.70 11.21 -13.01
CA TYR A 51 0.65 10.23 -13.35
C TYR A 51 -0.14 10.68 -14.58
N SER A 52 -0.49 11.96 -14.70
CA SER A 52 -1.33 12.46 -15.80
C SER A 52 -0.69 12.41 -17.19
N ASP A 53 0.65 12.53 -17.26
CA ASP A 53 1.42 12.68 -18.50
C ASP A 53 2.25 11.44 -18.89
N SER A 54 2.63 10.63 -17.89
CA SER A 54 3.54 9.49 -18.01
C SER A 54 2.94 8.21 -17.40
N ALA A 55 1.80 8.30 -16.70
CA ALA A 55 1.23 7.23 -15.88
C ALA A 55 2.22 6.64 -14.85
N LEU A 56 3.18 7.44 -14.40
CA LEU A 56 4.13 7.04 -13.37
C LEU A 56 3.40 6.94 -12.03
N ASP A 57 3.45 5.75 -11.44
CA ASP A 57 2.87 5.41 -10.16
C ASP A 57 3.97 4.97 -9.18
N ALA A 58 3.67 5.11 -7.89
CA ALA A 58 4.49 4.63 -6.79
C ALA A 58 3.67 3.60 -6.03
N LEU A 59 3.96 2.31 -6.23
CA LEU A 59 3.18 1.21 -5.66
C LEU A 59 3.83 0.76 -4.35
N PRO A 60 3.20 1.03 -3.18
CA PRO A 60 3.74 0.63 -1.88
C PRO A 60 3.74 -0.90 -1.77
N VAL A 61 4.86 -1.47 -1.31
CA VAL A 61 5.07 -2.92 -1.13
C VAL A 61 5.36 -3.20 0.34
N ILE A 62 4.71 -4.25 0.85
CA ILE A 62 5.01 -4.87 2.14
C ILE A 62 5.79 -6.16 1.82
N HIS A 63 6.64 -6.60 2.74
CA HIS A 63 7.26 -7.92 2.76
C HIS A 63 6.64 -8.72 3.91
N PRO A 64 6.29 -10.01 3.76
CA PRO A 64 5.71 -10.80 4.84
C PRO A 64 6.55 -10.81 6.13
N GLU A 65 7.89 -10.80 5.99
CA GLU A 65 8.83 -10.91 7.10
C GLU A 65 9.39 -9.56 7.59
N HIS A 66 9.24 -8.48 6.81
CA HIS A 66 9.89 -7.19 7.09
C HIS A 66 8.91 -6.01 7.11
N GLY A 67 7.62 -6.27 6.86
CA GLY A 67 6.60 -5.23 6.78
C GLY A 67 6.88 -4.25 5.63
N TRP A 68 6.59 -2.96 5.82
CA TRP A 68 6.72 -1.97 4.75
C TRP A 68 8.19 -1.76 4.36
N ASP A 69 8.61 -2.08 3.14
CA ASP A 69 10.03 -1.98 2.77
C ASP A 69 10.34 -0.99 1.65
N ARG A 70 9.44 -0.81 0.67
CA ARG A 70 9.67 0.05 -0.49
C ARG A 70 8.38 0.49 -1.19
N PHE A 71 8.51 1.49 -2.07
CA PHE A 71 7.58 1.74 -3.16
C PHE A 71 8.25 1.35 -4.48
N LEU A 72 7.55 0.64 -5.36
CA LEU A 72 7.98 0.39 -6.74
C LEU A 72 7.58 1.56 -7.63
N LEU A 73 8.53 2.13 -8.38
CA LEU A 73 8.25 3.22 -9.32
C LEU A 73 8.02 2.64 -10.72
N THR A 74 6.78 2.72 -11.19
CA THR A 74 6.27 1.92 -12.30
C THR A 74 5.29 2.67 -13.20
N ARG A 75 4.89 2.08 -14.34
CA ARG A 75 3.82 2.64 -15.18
C ARG A 75 2.50 1.93 -14.89
N ARG A 76 1.40 2.69 -14.83
CA ARG A 76 0.06 2.14 -14.58
C ARG A 76 -0.93 2.39 -15.72
N VAL A 77 -0.72 1.66 -16.81
CA VAL A 77 -1.58 1.61 -18.01
C VAL A 77 -1.75 0.16 -18.47
N SER A 78 -2.87 -0.13 -19.13
CA SER A 78 -3.20 -1.47 -19.63
C SER A 78 -2.94 -1.60 -21.14
N SER A 79 -1.70 -1.34 -21.61
CA SER A 79 -1.35 -1.39 -23.04
C SER A 79 -0.21 -2.36 -23.35
N ASP A 80 -0.28 -3.01 -24.51
CA ASP A 80 0.73 -3.98 -24.96
C ASP A 80 2.14 -3.37 -25.05
N ALA A 81 2.24 -2.08 -25.39
CA ALA A 81 3.50 -1.35 -25.48
C ALA A 81 4.30 -1.31 -24.16
N PHE A 82 3.62 -1.49 -23.02
CA PHE A 82 4.24 -1.49 -21.69
C PHE A 82 4.09 -2.83 -20.96
N ALA A 83 3.50 -3.85 -21.58
CA ALA A 83 3.23 -5.13 -20.93
C ALA A 83 4.49 -5.93 -20.55
N GLY A 84 5.65 -5.58 -21.11
CA GLY A 84 6.97 -6.16 -20.77
C GLY A 84 7.82 -5.30 -19.82
N ASP A 85 7.31 -4.16 -19.32
CA ASP A 85 8.07 -3.33 -18.39
C ASP A 85 8.22 -3.99 -17.01
N SER A 86 9.41 -3.92 -16.41
CA SER A 86 9.63 -4.43 -15.05
C SER A 86 8.84 -3.63 -14.02
N ALA A 87 8.44 -4.29 -12.94
CA ALA A 87 7.68 -3.69 -11.85
C ALA A 87 8.33 -2.42 -11.28
N ASN A 88 9.67 -2.34 -11.34
CA ASN A 88 10.50 -1.25 -10.84
C ASN A 88 11.18 -0.44 -11.96
N ARG A 89 10.58 -0.35 -13.16
CA ARG A 89 11.24 0.23 -14.35
C ARG A 89 11.83 1.63 -14.15
N PHE A 90 11.28 2.43 -13.24
CA PHE A 90 11.81 3.77 -12.93
C PHE A 90 12.67 3.80 -11.66
N GLY A 91 12.72 2.69 -10.91
CA GLY A 91 13.44 2.51 -9.66
C GLY A 91 12.51 2.12 -8.52
N MET A 92 12.96 2.36 -7.29
CA MET A 92 12.20 2.17 -6.06
C MET A 92 12.48 3.32 -5.08
N ILE A 93 11.54 3.59 -4.18
CA ILE A 93 11.78 4.36 -2.96
C ILE A 93 11.98 3.33 -1.85
N LEU A 94 13.19 3.16 -1.33
CA LEU A 94 13.46 2.30 -0.16
C LEU A 94 13.09 3.04 1.12
N LEU A 95 12.49 2.33 2.08
CA LEU A 95 11.99 2.88 3.36
C LEU A 95 12.82 2.46 4.58
N GLY A 96 13.95 1.79 4.37
CA GLY A 96 14.85 1.36 5.44
C GLY A 96 16.30 1.41 5.00
N GLY A 97 17.21 1.34 5.98
CA GLY A 97 18.64 1.56 5.81
C GLY A 97 19.08 2.98 6.13
N GLU A 98 20.37 3.25 5.94
CA GLU A 98 20.97 4.58 6.14
C GLU A 98 20.37 5.61 5.16
N ASP A 99 20.19 6.84 5.65
CA ASP A 99 19.62 7.98 4.92
C ASP A 99 18.23 7.79 4.27
N ALA A 100 17.45 6.82 4.75
CA ALA A 100 16.11 6.53 4.24
C ALA A 100 15.12 7.71 4.43
N PRO A 101 14.17 7.94 3.49
CA PRO A 101 13.94 7.12 2.29
C PRO A 101 14.98 7.38 1.18
N VAL A 102 15.26 6.36 0.35
CA VAL A 102 16.26 6.47 -0.74
C VAL A 102 15.63 6.12 -2.09
N ILE A 103 15.74 7.02 -3.08
CA ILE A 103 15.40 6.70 -4.47
C ILE A 103 16.56 5.93 -5.12
N THR A 104 16.22 4.84 -5.80
CA THR A 104 17.17 3.93 -6.48
C THR A 104 16.98 3.90 -7.99
N ARG A 105 17.95 3.33 -8.72
CA ARG A 105 17.82 2.87 -10.10
C ARG A 105 17.04 1.54 -10.14
N PRO A 106 16.55 1.09 -11.31
CA PRO A 106 15.95 -0.25 -11.46
C PRO A 106 16.89 -1.41 -11.05
N SER A 107 18.21 -1.17 -11.06
CA SER A 107 19.23 -2.10 -10.56
C SER A 107 19.38 -2.12 -9.03
N GLY A 108 18.57 -1.36 -8.29
CA GLY A 108 18.70 -1.18 -6.84
C GLY A 108 19.77 -0.18 -6.39
N ALA A 109 20.68 0.23 -7.29
CA ALA A 109 21.73 1.19 -6.96
C ALA A 109 21.16 2.57 -6.54
N PRO A 110 21.60 3.17 -5.41
CA PRO A 110 21.13 4.50 -4.98
C PRO A 110 21.27 5.60 -6.05
N ARG A 111 20.32 6.54 -6.06
CA ARG A 111 20.32 7.76 -6.88
C ARG A 111 20.29 9.02 -6.03
N LEU A 112 19.45 9.03 -5.00
CA LEU A 112 19.22 10.19 -4.15
C LEU A 112 18.72 9.71 -2.79
N ALA A 113 19.51 9.98 -1.75
CA ALA A 113 19.09 9.83 -0.38
C ALA A 113 18.24 11.04 0.03
N LEU A 114 17.08 10.79 0.63
CA LEU A 114 16.11 11.84 0.95
C LEU A 114 15.93 12.04 2.46
N GLY A 115 16.29 11.09 3.33
CA GLY A 115 16.20 11.27 4.79
C GLY A 115 16.89 12.54 5.29
N PRO A 116 18.18 12.75 4.98
CA PRO A 116 18.89 13.98 5.31
C PRO A 116 18.30 15.23 4.65
N LEU A 117 17.67 15.11 3.48
CA LEU A 117 17.00 16.25 2.84
C LEU A 117 15.69 16.59 3.56
N PHE A 118 14.85 15.62 3.90
CA PHE A 118 13.61 15.86 4.67
C PHE A 118 13.86 16.39 6.08
N ALA A 119 14.98 16.02 6.71
CA ALA A 119 15.39 16.56 8.00
C ALA A 119 15.72 18.07 7.95
N ASN A 120 16.04 18.62 6.77
CA ASN A 120 16.45 20.02 6.60
C ASN A 120 15.42 20.86 5.80
N ASP A 121 14.95 20.36 4.65
CA ASP A 121 13.97 21.00 3.77
C ASP A 121 13.15 19.93 3.01
N ALA A 122 11.94 19.69 3.51
CA ALA A 122 10.99 18.73 2.94
C ALA A 122 10.50 19.10 1.53
N GLU A 123 10.44 20.38 1.17
CA GLU A 123 10.02 20.82 -0.16
C GLU A 123 11.17 20.65 -1.17
N GLN A 124 12.40 20.99 -0.77
CA GLN A 124 13.58 20.71 -1.59
C GLN A 124 13.74 19.20 -1.84
N ALA A 125 13.48 18.35 -0.83
CA ALA A 125 13.49 16.89 -0.99
C ALA A 125 12.48 16.42 -2.06
N ARG A 126 11.24 16.94 -2.02
CA ARG A 126 10.19 16.66 -3.03
C ARG A 126 10.58 17.15 -4.43
N VAL A 127 11.12 18.38 -4.54
CA VAL A 127 11.57 18.96 -5.81
C VAL A 127 12.70 18.12 -6.44
N GLN A 128 13.71 17.74 -5.65
CA GLN A 128 14.80 16.89 -6.14
C GLN A 128 14.31 15.50 -6.54
N ALA A 129 13.41 14.89 -5.76
CA ALA A 129 12.79 13.61 -6.12
C ALA A 129 12.03 13.68 -7.45
N VAL A 130 11.21 14.71 -7.66
CA VAL A 130 10.45 14.89 -8.92
C VAL A 130 11.36 15.20 -10.12
N ALA A 131 12.50 15.87 -9.91
CA ALA A 131 13.47 16.14 -10.96
C ALA A 131 14.14 14.86 -11.53
N LEU A 132 14.19 13.76 -10.77
CA LEU A 132 14.71 12.47 -11.21
C LEU A 132 13.83 11.75 -12.26
N PHE A 133 12.60 12.24 -12.46
CA PHE A 133 11.61 11.70 -13.38
C PHE A 133 11.09 12.84 -14.26
N PRO A 134 11.69 13.10 -15.44
CA PRO A 134 11.11 14.01 -16.42
C PRO A 134 9.75 13.50 -16.95
N SER A 135 9.02 14.36 -17.66
CA SER A 135 7.83 13.92 -18.41
C SER A 135 8.27 12.99 -19.54
N TYR A 136 7.79 11.75 -19.55
CA TYR A 136 8.14 10.75 -20.57
C TYR A 136 7.11 10.67 -21.72
N GLY A 137 5.95 11.31 -21.53
CA GLY A 137 4.80 11.15 -22.40
C GLY A 137 4.11 9.78 -22.29
N LEU A 138 2.93 9.72 -22.89
CA LEU A 138 2.14 8.52 -23.08
C LEU A 138 1.81 8.38 -24.57
N PRO A 139 2.22 7.29 -25.23
CA PRO A 139 1.67 6.88 -26.51
C PRO A 139 0.15 6.73 -26.44
N SER A 140 -0.52 6.84 -27.59
CA SER A 140 -1.98 6.74 -27.69
C SER A 140 -2.55 5.33 -27.53
N ASP A 141 -1.70 4.32 -27.38
CA ASP A 141 -2.07 2.91 -27.33
C ASP A 141 -2.78 2.57 -26.01
N ASP A 142 -3.77 1.67 -26.07
CA ASP A 142 -4.88 1.56 -25.12
C ASP A 142 -4.52 1.79 -23.64
N LEU A 143 -4.82 2.98 -23.14
CA LEU A 143 -4.59 3.37 -21.74
C LEU A 143 -5.64 2.76 -20.79
N GLY A 144 -6.62 2.02 -21.32
CA GLY A 144 -7.76 1.45 -20.62
C GLY A 144 -8.93 2.44 -20.52
N GLY A 145 -10.15 1.93 -20.61
CA GLY A 145 -11.37 2.76 -20.66
C GLY A 145 -11.57 3.74 -19.50
N ARG A 146 -11.01 3.47 -18.31
CA ARG A 146 -11.07 4.35 -17.12
C ARG A 146 -9.89 5.33 -16.99
N TRP A 147 -8.97 5.39 -17.95
CA TRP A 147 -7.79 6.27 -17.89
C TRP A 147 -8.13 7.73 -17.60
N LYS A 148 -9.13 8.28 -18.30
CA LYS A 148 -9.56 9.68 -18.15
C LYS A 148 -10.05 10.01 -16.73
N GLU A 149 -10.60 9.03 -16.02
CA GLU A 149 -11.08 9.15 -14.65
C GLU A 149 -9.91 8.98 -13.67
N ARG A 150 -9.12 7.90 -13.82
CA ARG A 150 -7.95 7.65 -12.99
C ARG A 150 -6.98 8.82 -13.01
N ARG A 151 -6.61 9.36 -14.18
CA ARG A 151 -5.70 10.53 -14.26
C ARG A 151 -6.21 11.79 -13.56
N ARG A 152 -7.53 11.92 -13.39
CA ARG A 152 -8.18 13.06 -12.70
C ARG A 152 -8.28 12.85 -11.19
N HIS A 153 -8.59 11.63 -10.77
CA HIS A 153 -8.96 11.33 -9.38
C HIS A 153 -7.85 10.64 -8.59
N TYR A 154 -7.04 9.79 -9.21
CA TYR A 154 -6.01 9.03 -8.52
C TYR A 154 -4.96 9.91 -7.83
N PRO A 155 -4.36 10.94 -8.47
CA PRO A 155 -3.36 11.77 -7.79
C PRO A 155 -3.93 12.50 -6.56
N ARG A 156 -5.19 12.93 -6.63
CA ARG A 156 -5.90 13.58 -5.51
C ARG A 156 -6.17 12.63 -4.35
N ILE A 157 -6.53 11.38 -4.63
CA ILE A 157 -6.74 10.34 -3.61
C ILE A 157 -5.40 9.93 -3.00
N TYR A 158 -4.37 9.76 -3.83
CA TYR A 158 -3.00 9.47 -3.38
C TYR A 158 -2.49 10.58 -2.45
N GLN A 159 -2.70 11.84 -2.83
CA GLN A 159 -2.36 13.01 -2.01
C GLN A 159 -3.10 13.01 -0.67
N ALA A 160 -4.42 12.79 -0.68
CA ALA A 160 -5.21 12.72 0.55
C ALA A 160 -4.69 11.64 1.51
N VAL A 161 -4.37 10.45 0.99
CA VAL A 161 -3.81 9.34 1.79
C VAL A 161 -2.42 9.70 2.33
N ALA A 162 -1.53 10.26 1.52
CA ALA A 162 -0.18 10.64 1.94
C ALA A 162 -0.18 11.77 3.00
N GLU A 163 -1.07 12.76 2.85
CA GLU A 163 -1.25 13.81 3.87
C GLU A 163 -1.78 13.23 5.18
N LEU A 164 -2.80 12.38 5.14
CA LEU A 164 -3.36 11.75 6.34
C LEU A 164 -2.34 10.88 7.09
N ILE A 165 -1.45 10.18 6.38
CA ILE A 165 -0.36 9.41 7.00
C ILE A 165 0.65 10.32 7.72
N GLY A 166 0.96 11.49 7.14
CA GLY A 166 1.81 12.49 7.79
C GLY A 166 1.14 13.16 9.00
N GLU A 167 -0.18 13.31 8.96
CA GLU A 167 -1.00 13.90 10.04
C GLU A 167 -1.30 12.92 11.18
N ASN A 168 -1.34 11.62 10.92
CA ASN A 168 -1.79 10.58 11.87
C ASN A 168 -0.73 9.45 12.01
N PRO A 169 0.27 9.62 12.90
CA PRO A 169 1.35 8.64 13.08
C PRO A 169 0.85 7.26 13.52
N GLY A 170 0.99 6.27 12.63
CA GLY A 170 0.45 4.90 12.81
C GLY A 170 -0.64 4.52 11.80
N MET A 171 -1.07 5.47 10.96
CA MET A 171 -1.98 5.22 9.84
C MET A 171 -1.26 4.46 8.73
N LEU A 172 -1.92 3.43 8.20
CA LEU A 172 -1.38 2.57 7.15
C LEU A 172 -2.22 2.71 5.89
N ALA A 173 -1.59 2.60 4.73
CA ALA A 173 -2.29 2.43 3.46
C ALA A 173 -1.57 1.42 2.57
N ALA A 174 -2.34 0.64 1.82
CA ALA A 174 -1.84 -0.39 0.91
C ALA A 174 -2.54 -0.35 -0.45
N ARG A 175 -1.90 -0.93 -1.48
CA ARG A 175 -2.33 -0.90 -2.88
C ARG A 175 -2.10 -2.25 -3.54
N GLU A 176 -3.21 -2.91 -3.94
CA GLU A 176 -3.27 -4.10 -4.82
C GLU A 176 -2.53 -5.37 -4.31
N VAL A 177 -3.17 -6.55 -4.42
CA VAL A 177 -2.88 -7.68 -3.51
C VAL A 177 -3.10 -9.06 -4.18
N ALA A 178 -2.01 -9.79 -4.58
CA ALA A 178 -1.91 -11.24 -4.87
C ALA A 178 -0.53 -11.68 -5.49
N ILE A 179 0.38 -12.34 -4.74
CA ILE A 179 1.58 -12.99 -5.32
C ILE A 179 1.19 -14.30 -6.05
N ASP A 180 1.95 -14.64 -7.11
CA ASP A 180 1.80 -15.84 -7.93
C ASP A 180 2.17 -17.17 -7.20
N THR A 181 1.89 -18.27 -7.88
CA THR A 181 1.35 -19.53 -7.34
C THR A 181 2.39 -20.59 -6.97
N LYS A 182 3.53 -20.22 -6.36
CA LYS A 182 4.53 -21.19 -5.87
C LYS A 182 4.77 -21.09 -4.36
N PRO A 183 4.63 -22.18 -3.60
CA PRO A 183 4.97 -22.20 -2.19
C PRO A 183 6.49 -22.13 -2.01
N VAL A 184 6.91 -21.28 -1.08
CA VAL A 184 8.22 -21.34 -0.41
C VAL A 184 7.91 -21.51 1.08
N ASP A 185 8.05 -22.74 1.57
CA ASP A 185 8.21 -23.06 2.99
C ASP A 185 7.15 -22.54 4.00
N GLY A 186 5.87 -22.70 3.65
CA GLY A 186 4.88 -23.22 4.63
C GLY A 186 3.76 -22.30 5.12
N VAL A 187 3.93 -20.98 5.20
CA VAL A 187 2.84 -20.07 5.62
C VAL A 187 2.85 -18.75 4.83
N TYR A 188 1.73 -18.43 4.17
CA TYR A 188 1.52 -17.14 3.50
C TYR A 188 0.10 -16.61 3.69
N HIS A 189 -0.03 -15.33 4.04
CA HIS A 189 -1.27 -14.56 3.96
C HIS A 189 -1.23 -13.59 2.75
N PRO A 190 -2.37 -13.31 2.09
CA PRO A 190 -2.38 -12.84 0.70
C PRO A 190 -2.06 -11.34 0.56
N LEU A 191 -0.79 -11.04 0.21
CA LEU A 191 -0.09 -9.74 0.16
C LEU A 191 -0.19 -8.75 -1.07
N TYR A 192 0.33 -9.07 -2.28
CA TYR A 192 0.88 -8.03 -3.22
C TYR A 192 0.60 -8.15 -4.72
N LEU A 193 0.15 -7.07 -5.37
CA LEU A 193 0.46 -6.58 -6.74
C LEU A 193 0.96 -7.55 -7.85
N HIS A 194 0.38 -7.44 -9.07
CA HIS A 194 1.22 -7.19 -10.26
C HIS A 194 0.47 -6.69 -11.52
N GLY A 195 1.15 -5.80 -12.25
CA GLY A 195 1.32 -5.94 -13.70
C GLY A 195 0.22 -5.43 -14.65
N VAL A 196 0.66 -5.15 -15.87
CA VAL A 196 -0.18 -4.92 -17.04
C VAL A 196 -0.85 -6.25 -17.42
N SER A 197 -1.99 -6.55 -16.79
CA SER A 197 -2.73 -7.77 -17.11
C SER A 197 -3.20 -7.75 -18.56
N LYS A 198 -2.77 -8.74 -19.34
CA LYS A 198 -3.31 -9.02 -20.69
C LYS A 198 -4.77 -9.52 -20.66
N LEU A 199 -5.29 -9.80 -19.47
CA LEU A 199 -6.69 -10.13 -19.21
C LEU A 199 -7.36 -8.91 -18.55
N PRO A 200 -8.33 -8.22 -19.20
CA PRO A 200 -8.84 -6.92 -18.76
C PRO A 200 -9.68 -6.94 -17.46
N THR A 201 -9.83 -8.09 -16.81
CA THR A 201 -10.85 -8.36 -15.78
C THR A 201 -10.32 -8.54 -14.35
N VAL A 202 -9.02 -8.68 -14.11
CA VAL A 202 -8.46 -8.85 -12.74
C VAL A 202 -7.34 -7.86 -12.47
N THR A 203 -7.74 -6.61 -12.14
CA THR A 203 -6.87 -5.63 -11.46
C THR A 203 -7.66 -5.05 -10.28
N TYR A 204 -7.26 -5.40 -9.05
CA TYR A 204 -7.94 -4.94 -7.84
C TYR A 204 -7.57 -3.48 -7.53
N ASP A 205 -8.35 -2.59 -8.12
CA ASP A 205 -8.11 -1.16 -8.29
C ASP A 205 -8.33 -0.31 -7.01
N TRP A 206 -7.83 -0.74 -5.85
CA TRP A 206 -8.16 -0.18 -4.54
C TRP A 206 -6.95 0.30 -3.74
N PHE A 207 -7.10 1.41 -3.00
CA PHE A 207 -6.38 1.65 -1.75
C PHE A 207 -7.12 0.89 -0.64
N LEU A 208 -6.39 0.17 0.20
CA LEU A 208 -6.77 -0.03 1.60
C LEU A 208 -6.20 1.15 2.39
N VAL A 209 -6.98 1.71 3.30
CA VAL A 209 -6.53 2.69 4.28
C VAL A 209 -7.01 2.22 5.66
N GLN A 210 -6.10 2.17 6.64
CA GLN A 210 -6.37 1.64 7.97
C GLN A 210 -5.84 2.58 9.05
N TRP A 211 -6.63 2.72 10.12
CA TRP A 211 -6.24 3.38 11.36
C TRP A 211 -6.78 2.55 12.54
N GLN A 212 -5.88 2.10 13.42
CA GLN A 212 -6.23 1.20 14.52
C GLN A 212 -7.00 -0.03 14.01
N ASP A 213 -8.19 -0.31 14.56
CA ASP A 213 -9.06 -1.42 14.16
C ASP A 213 -10.02 -1.08 13.01
N ARG A 214 -9.95 0.13 12.42
CA ARG A 214 -10.84 0.60 11.35
C ARG A 214 -10.17 0.61 9.98
N ALA A 215 -10.92 0.20 8.97
CA ALA A 215 -10.47 0.19 7.58
C ALA A 215 -11.51 0.76 6.60
N ALA A 216 -11.00 1.34 5.51
CA ALA A 216 -11.76 1.77 4.34
C ALA A 216 -11.03 1.34 3.06
N PHE A 217 -11.79 0.91 2.06
CA PHE A 217 -11.27 0.64 0.71
C PHE A 217 -11.79 1.68 -0.27
N ILE A 218 -10.88 2.31 -1.03
CA ILE A 218 -11.17 3.39 -1.99
C ILE A 218 -10.68 2.99 -3.39
N ARG A 219 -11.54 2.98 -4.42
CA ARG A 219 -11.07 2.76 -5.79
C ARG A 219 -10.26 3.94 -6.31
N THR A 220 -9.24 3.69 -7.12
CA THR A 220 -8.35 4.76 -7.61
C THR A 220 -9.00 5.78 -8.54
N HIS A 221 -10.05 5.39 -9.25
CA HIS A 221 -10.89 6.32 -10.02
C HIS A 221 -11.93 7.06 -9.15
N GLY A 222 -11.99 6.80 -7.84
CA GLY A 222 -12.81 7.51 -6.86
C GLY A 222 -14.31 7.24 -6.92
N GLN A 223 -14.81 6.36 -7.79
CA GLN A 223 -16.25 6.11 -7.97
C GLN A 223 -16.79 4.89 -7.19
N GLN A 224 -15.95 4.21 -6.40
CA GLN A 224 -16.44 3.21 -5.45
C GLN A 224 -15.58 3.26 -4.19
N THR A 225 -16.26 3.27 -3.05
CA THR A 225 -15.65 3.36 -1.72
C THR A 225 -16.51 2.55 -0.77
N ILE A 226 -15.87 1.73 0.07
CA ILE A 226 -16.51 0.97 1.13
C ILE A 226 -15.77 1.19 2.45
N TYR A 227 -16.48 1.16 3.58
CA TYR A 227 -15.89 1.38 4.90
C TYR A 227 -16.56 0.53 5.99
N GLU A 228 -15.87 0.36 7.11
CA GLU A 228 -16.37 -0.42 8.25
C GLU A 228 -17.37 0.38 9.13
N THR A 229 -18.54 -0.21 9.35
CA THR A 229 -19.61 0.31 10.22
C THR A 229 -19.45 -0.17 11.66
N ASP A 230 -20.16 0.47 12.60
CA ASP A 230 -20.11 0.17 14.05
C ASP A 230 -20.50 -1.28 14.38
N ARG A 231 -21.16 -1.98 13.45
CA ARG A 231 -21.58 -3.38 13.56
C ARG A 231 -20.55 -4.36 13.00
N ARG A 232 -19.32 -3.92 12.71
CA ARG A 232 -18.25 -4.67 12.01
C ARG A 232 -18.68 -5.22 10.64
N GLY A 233 -19.64 -4.55 10.00
CA GLY A 233 -20.10 -4.82 8.64
C GLY A 233 -19.66 -3.72 7.68
N TRP A 234 -19.65 -4.02 6.39
CA TRP A 234 -19.20 -3.08 5.35
C TRP A 234 -20.36 -2.28 4.75
N SER A 235 -20.21 -0.96 4.63
CA SER A 235 -21.12 -0.09 3.88
C SER A 235 -20.49 0.39 2.58
N THR A 236 -21.29 0.57 1.53
CA THR A 236 -20.87 1.24 0.29
C THR A 236 -21.37 2.66 0.30
N VAL A 237 -20.44 3.61 0.17
CA VAL A 237 -20.70 5.05 0.19
C VAL A 237 -21.65 5.46 -0.94
N ARG A 238 -22.62 6.33 -0.67
CA ARG A 238 -23.49 6.93 -1.71
C ARG A 238 -22.77 8.00 -2.52
N LYS A 239 -22.25 9.04 -1.86
CA LYS A 239 -21.50 10.15 -2.51
C LYS A 239 -20.01 9.82 -2.58
N GLN A 240 -19.60 9.36 -3.75
CA GLN A 240 -18.27 8.83 -4.02
C GLN A 240 -17.20 9.94 -4.09
N LEU A 241 -15.95 9.60 -3.73
CA LEU A 241 -14.82 10.56 -3.65
C LEU A 241 -14.52 11.31 -4.96
N ALA A 242 -14.86 10.73 -6.11
CA ALA A 242 -14.77 11.39 -7.41
C ALA A 242 -15.63 12.68 -7.50
N ALA A 243 -16.68 12.79 -6.68
CA ALA A 243 -17.55 13.95 -6.58
C ALA A 243 -17.06 15.01 -5.56
N GLU A 244 -15.99 14.74 -4.79
CA GLU A 244 -15.48 15.71 -3.82
C GLU A 244 -14.67 16.83 -4.50
N PRO A 245 -14.80 18.10 -4.04
CA PRO A 245 -14.24 19.26 -4.73
C PRO A 245 -12.73 19.44 -4.52
N SER A 246 -12.20 19.05 -3.34
CA SER A 246 -10.80 19.29 -2.94
C SER A 246 -10.12 18.03 -2.39
N VAL A 247 -8.83 18.10 -2.09
CA VAL A 247 -8.10 17.04 -1.35
C VAL A 247 -8.57 17.01 0.11
N GLU A 248 -8.73 18.17 0.75
CA GLU A 248 -9.22 18.23 2.13
C GLU A 248 -10.64 17.65 2.27
N ALA A 249 -11.53 17.86 1.31
CA ALA A 249 -12.84 17.22 1.31
C ALA A 249 -12.74 15.68 1.24
N ILE A 250 -11.79 15.13 0.47
CA ILE A 250 -11.51 13.69 0.48
C ILE A 250 -10.99 13.25 1.86
N LYS A 251 -10.06 14.01 2.46
CA LYS A 251 -9.47 13.71 3.76
C LYS A 251 -10.51 13.65 4.88
N GLN A 252 -11.40 14.64 4.94
CA GLN A 252 -12.49 14.69 5.92
C GLN A 252 -13.41 13.46 5.85
N ARG A 253 -13.74 12.99 4.63
CA ARG A 253 -14.54 11.76 4.43
C ARG A 253 -13.78 10.53 4.98
N ILE A 254 -12.47 10.42 4.70
CA ILE A 254 -11.63 9.32 5.20
C ILE A 254 -11.50 9.37 6.74
N ARG A 255 -11.31 10.55 7.34
CA ARG A 255 -11.24 10.70 8.82
C ARG A 255 -12.53 10.23 9.49
N GLY A 256 -13.70 10.57 8.93
CA GLY A 256 -15.01 10.11 9.43
C GLY A 256 -15.19 8.59 9.30
N TRP A 257 -14.83 7.99 8.16
CA TRP A 257 -14.90 6.52 7.96
C TRP A 257 -14.00 5.74 8.92
N LEU A 258 -12.80 6.26 9.17
CA LEU A 258 -11.82 5.67 10.08
C LEU A 258 -12.02 6.09 11.54
N ARG A 259 -12.97 7.00 11.82
CA ARG A 259 -13.24 7.60 13.14
C ARG A 259 -11.99 8.18 13.81
N ILE A 260 -11.12 8.77 12.98
CA ILE A 260 -9.98 9.58 13.43
C ILE A 260 -10.51 10.90 14.01
N GLU A 261 -11.42 11.54 13.28
CA GLU A 261 -12.15 12.74 13.69
C GLU A 261 -13.61 12.60 13.22
N GLY A 262 -14.55 12.66 14.17
CA GLY A 262 -15.98 12.55 13.88
C GLY A 262 -16.45 11.14 13.48
N GLU A 263 -17.64 11.09 12.89
CA GLU A 263 -18.35 9.86 12.49
C GLU A 263 -18.72 9.92 10.99
N PRO A 264 -18.99 8.78 10.34
CA PRO A 264 -19.51 8.75 8.97
C PRO A 264 -20.81 9.55 8.80
N ASP A 265 -20.89 10.38 7.76
CA ASP A 265 -22.06 11.22 7.48
C ASP A 265 -23.12 10.44 6.73
N LYS A 266 -24.08 9.89 7.49
CA LYS A 266 -25.22 9.10 7.03
C LYS A 266 -26.13 9.80 6.01
N SER A 267 -25.96 11.10 5.74
CA SER A 267 -26.68 11.79 4.66
C SER A 267 -26.04 11.55 3.28
N VAL A 268 -24.73 11.28 3.23
CA VAL A 268 -23.93 11.11 2.01
C VAL A 268 -23.14 9.79 1.95
N ASP A 269 -23.13 9.02 3.04
CA ASP A 269 -22.64 7.64 3.14
C ASP A 269 -23.72 6.58 2.88
#